data_AF-A0A972HZM5-F1
#
_entry.id   AF-A0A972HZM5-F1
#
_cell.length_a   1.000
_cell.length_b   1.000
_cell.length_c   1.000
_cell.angle_alpha   90.00
_cell.angle_beta   90.00
_cell.angle_gamma   90.00
#
_symmetry.space_group_name_H-M   'P 1'
#
loop_
_entity.id
_entity.type
_entity.pdbx_description
1 polymer ?
#
loop_
_entity_poly.entity_id
_entity_poly.type
_entity_poly.pdbx_seq_one_letter_code
_entity_poly.pdbx_strand_id
1 'polypeptide(L)'
;LHRLSDFGIKMITLAPELPGAQELAASLFDKGILCSIGHSDADYETSISAITNGFSSVTHCFNQLRPFHQREPGVLGAALLKPELAVELIADGIHLHPATLELVLKLKGPEKIFLVSDAMAPTGMPNGKYQTPEGELTLNKGSLTNQNGDLAGSVLTLEQAVKNFMDYTGCELTDALRMATYNPARYLGINKRKGSVYPGKDADLVALTPDFEVVMTMVEGEVISGLISLD
;
A
#
# COMPACT_ATOMS: atom_id res chain seq x y z
N LEU A 1 1.03 -23.52 -2.42
CA LEU A 1 0.60 -22.12 -2.30
C LEU A 1 0.11 -21.57 -3.64
N HIS A 2 0.97 -21.20 -4.59
CA HIS A 2 0.53 -20.62 -5.88
C HIS A 2 -0.45 -21.49 -6.70
N ARG A 3 -0.22 -22.81 -6.76
CA ARG A 3 -1.20 -23.74 -7.39
C ARG A 3 -2.47 -23.92 -6.58
N LEU A 4 -2.40 -23.77 -5.25
CA LEU A 4 -3.56 -23.90 -4.36
C LEU A 4 -4.44 -22.64 -4.37
N SER A 5 -3.87 -21.50 -4.78
CA SER A 5 -4.58 -20.24 -4.97
C SER A 5 -5.09 -20.05 -6.39
N ASP A 6 -5.12 -21.09 -7.23
CA ASP A 6 -5.40 -21.00 -8.67
C ASP A 6 -4.61 -19.87 -9.38
N PHE A 7 -3.32 -19.74 -9.06
CA PHE A 7 -2.43 -18.70 -9.60
C PHE A 7 -2.86 -17.25 -9.24
N GLY A 8 -3.68 -17.09 -8.20
CA GLY A 8 -4.17 -15.82 -7.68
C GLY A 8 -3.15 -14.99 -6.88
N ILE A 9 -2.11 -15.61 -6.30
CA ILE A 9 -1.09 -14.86 -5.54
C ILE A 9 -0.26 -14.00 -6.50
N LYS A 10 -0.27 -12.68 -6.30
CA LYS A 10 0.54 -11.72 -7.07
C LYS A 10 1.73 -11.16 -6.30
N MET A 11 1.63 -11.17 -4.98
CA MET A 11 2.59 -10.55 -4.08
C MET A 11 2.63 -11.30 -2.75
N ILE A 12 3.80 -11.33 -2.11
CA ILE A 12 3.98 -11.87 -0.76
C ILE A 12 4.85 -10.89 0.04
N THR A 13 4.43 -10.58 1.27
CA THR A 13 5.23 -9.86 2.26
C THR A 13 6.03 -10.87 3.09
N LEU A 14 7.36 -10.69 3.18
CA LEU A 14 8.27 -11.56 3.92
C LEU A 14 9.36 -10.74 4.61
N ALA A 15 9.85 -11.25 5.73
CA ALA A 15 11.01 -10.72 6.42
C ALA A 15 12.30 -11.35 5.86
N PRO A 16 13.18 -10.60 5.17
CA PRO A 16 14.33 -11.14 4.44
C PRO A 16 15.43 -11.72 5.32
N GLU A 17 15.43 -11.43 6.62
CA GLU A 17 16.35 -11.99 7.62
C GLU A 17 15.96 -13.40 8.06
N LEU A 18 14.75 -13.87 7.77
CA LEU A 18 14.31 -15.21 8.14
C LEU A 18 14.97 -16.28 7.26
N PRO A 19 15.31 -17.46 7.82
CA PRO A 19 15.92 -18.54 7.06
C PRO A 19 15.08 -18.94 5.84
N GLY A 20 15.70 -18.96 4.65
CA GLY A 20 15.04 -19.36 3.41
C GLY A 20 14.22 -18.26 2.73
N ALA A 21 14.09 -17.06 3.33
CA ALA A 21 13.22 -16.00 2.80
C ALA A 21 13.74 -15.44 1.47
N GLN A 22 15.05 -15.23 1.34
CA GLN A 22 15.65 -14.69 0.12
C GLN A 22 15.68 -15.74 -1.01
N GLU A 23 15.94 -17.00 -0.68
CA GLU A 23 15.85 -18.12 -1.63
C GLU A 23 14.42 -18.32 -2.13
N LEU A 24 13.44 -18.21 -1.22
CA LEU A 24 12.04 -18.25 -1.57
C LEU A 24 11.69 -17.08 -2.50
N ALA A 25 12.09 -15.86 -2.17
CA ALA A 25 11.83 -14.67 -2.98
C ALA A 25 12.40 -14.80 -4.41
N ALA A 26 13.65 -15.26 -4.54
CA ALA A 26 14.25 -15.52 -5.84
C ALA A 26 13.43 -16.54 -6.64
N SER A 27 13.00 -17.64 -5.99
CA SER A 27 12.17 -18.66 -6.65
C SER A 27 10.76 -18.20 -7.02
N LEU A 28 10.23 -17.17 -6.36
CA LEU A 28 8.91 -16.59 -6.60
C LEU A 28 8.96 -15.56 -7.73
N PHE A 29 10.05 -14.81 -7.83
CA PHE A 29 10.30 -13.87 -8.90
C PHE A 29 10.22 -14.54 -10.29
N ASP A 30 10.84 -15.71 -10.46
CA ASP A 30 10.76 -16.51 -11.69
C ASP A 30 9.33 -16.94 -12.07
N LYS A 31 8.40 -16.90 -11.12
CA LYS A 31 6.98 -17.25 -11.30
C LYS A 31 6.09 -16.01 -11.47
N GLY A 32 6.68 -14.82 -11.53
CA GLY A 32 5.95 -13.55 -11.62
C GLY A 32 5.24 -13.15 -10.32
N ILE A 33 5.68 -13.68 -9.17
CA ILE A 33 5.16 -13.32 -7.86
C ILE A 33 6.14 -12.34 -7.22
N LEU A 34 5.64 -11.16 -6.86
CA LEU A 34 6.45 -10.09 -6.29
C LEU A 34 6.67 -10.30 -4.80
N CYS A 35 7.81 -9.85 -4.28
CA CYS A 35 8.14 -9.92 -2.87
C CYS A 35 8.32 -8.51 -2.28
N SER A 36 7.75 -8.32 -1.10
CA SER A 36 7.81 -7.09 -0.32
C SER A 36 8.45 -7.35 1.03
N ILE A 37 9.28 -6.42 1.50
CA ILE A 37 9.86 -6.47 2.84
C ILE A 37 8.79 -5.96 3.82
N GLY A 38 8.49 -6.72 4.87
CA GLY A 38 7.56 -6.28 5.92
C GLY A 38 7.63 -7.18 7.13
N HIS A 39 7.17 -6.68 8.29
CA HIS A 39 7.26 -7.40 9.57
C HIS A 39 8.69 -7.89 9.86
N SER A 40 9.66 -7.01 9.64
CA SER A 40 11.08 -7.36 9.52
C SER A 40 11.95 -6.55 10.47
N ASP A 41 12.86 -7.23 11.13
CA ASP A 41 13.96 -6.67 11.90
C ASP A 41 15.28 -6.66 11.09
N ALA A 42 15.22 -6.66 9.76
CA ALA A 42 16.42 -6.68 8.93
C ALA A 42 17.28 -5.40 9.12
N ASP A 43 18.60 -5.60 9.15
CA ASP A 43 19.54 -4.50 9.02
C ASP A 43 19.60 -3.98 7.57
N TYR A 44 20.35 -2.90 7.37
CA TYR A 44 20.47 -2.27 6.07
C TYR A 44 21.10 -3.22 5.04
N GLU A 45 22.17 -3.94 5.39
CA GLU A 45 22.88 -4.82 4.44
C GLU A 45 22.02 -6.02 4.02
N THR A 46 21.26 -6.61 4.95
CA THR A 46 20.27 -7.65 4.65
C THR A 46 19.18 -7.11 3.73
N SER A 47 18.72 -5.86 3.95
CA SER A 47 17.75 -5.21 3.08
C SER A 47 18.31 -4.96 1.67
N ILE A 48 19.60 -4.61 1.54
CA ILE A 48 20.26 -4.48 0.23
C ILE A 48 20.39 -5.85 -0.45
N SER A 49 20.79 -6.89 0.28
CA SER A 49 20.84 -8.27 -0.24
C SER A 49 19.47 -8.72 -0.73
N ALA A 50 18.40 -8.40 0.01
CA ALA A 50 17.03 -8.76 -0.35
C ALA A 50 16.63 -8.21 -1.73
N ILE A 51 17.04 -6.98 -2.07
CA ILE A 51 16.77 -6.40 -3.40
C ILE A 51 17.35 -7.28 -4.51
N THR A 52 18.57 -7.79 -4.34
CA THR A 52 19.21 -8.67 -5.32
C THR A 52 18.52 -10.02 -5.47
N ASN A 53 17.74 -10.43 -4.46
CA ASN A 53 16.95 -11.66 -4.45
C ASN A 53 15.47 -11.43 -4.83
N GLY A 54 15.13 -10.28 -5.44
CA GLY A 54 13.82 -10.03 -6.04
C GLY A 54 12.82 -9.30 -5.15
N PHE A 55 13.22 -8.85 -3.96
CA PHE A 55 12.39 -7.92 -3.19
C PHE A 55 12.33 -6.55 -3.88
N SER A 56 11.13 -5.98 -3.98
CA SER A 56 10.87 -4.81 -4.84
C SER A 56 9.93 -3.77 -4.22
N SER A 57 9.48 -3.99 -3.00
CA SER A 57 8.70 -3.03 -2.22
C SER A 57 8.91 -3.21 -0.72
N VAL A 58 8.41 -2.26 0.06
CA VAL A 58 8.30 -2.34 1.52
C VAL A 58 6.84 -2.12 1.91
N THR A 59 6.25 -3.15 2.51
CA THR A 59 4.85 -3.19 2.96
C THR A 59 4.67 -2.20 4.08
N HIS A 60 3.56 -1.45 4.05
CA HIS A 60 3.14 -0.43 5.04
C HIS A 60 4.32 0.25 5.75
N CYS A 61 5.25 0.79 4.95
CA CYS A 61 6.57 1.27 5.35
C CYS A 61 6.51 2.09 6.64
N PHE A 62 7.53 1.93 7.50
CA PHE A 62 7.61 2.33 8.91
C PHE A 62 6.88 1.42 9.91
N ASN A 63 5.79 0.76 9.55
CA ASN A 63 5.00 -0.03 10.49
C ASN A 63 5.54 -1.46 10.59
N GLN A 64 5.70 -1.96 11.82
CA GLN A 64 6.26 -3.30 12.09
C GLN A 64 7.62 -3.55 11.41
N LEU A 65 8.46 -2.54 11.37
CA LEU A 65 9.85 -2.63 10.91
C LEU A 65 10.82 -2.27 12.03
N ARG A 66 12.07 -2.72 11.93
CA ARG A 66 13.17 -2.18 12.73
C ARG A 66 13.14 -0.64 12.68
N PRO A 67 13.14 0.05 13.83
CA PRO A 67 13.20 1.51 13.86
C PRO A 67 14.45 2.05 13.20
N PHE A 68 14.33 3.19 12.53
CA PHE A 68 15.48 3.89 11.97
C PHE A 68 16.42 4.37 13.07
N HIS A 69 17.71 4.09 12.92
CA HIS A 69 18.76 4.64 13.76
C HIS A 69 19.91 5.16 12.88
N GLN A 70 20.52 6.29 13.23
CA GLN A 70 21.52 6.99 12.41
C GLN A 70 22.79 6.17 12.11
N ARG A 71 23.09 5.13 12.91
CA ARG A 71 24.18 4.17 12.65
C ARG A 71 23.72 2.86 12.01
N GLU A 72 22.43 2.57 12.10
CA GLU A 72 21.82 1.31 11.67
C GLU A 72 20.48 1.64 11.03
N PRO A 73 20.48 2.13 9.78
CA PRO A 73 19.29 2.72 9.18
C PRO A 73 18.24 1.67 8.78
N GLY A 74 18.59 0.37 8.82
CA GLY A 74 17.68 -0.75 8.64
C GLY A 74 16.94 -0.75 7.30
N VAL A 75 15.77 -1.40 7.30
CA VAL A 75 14.85 -1.45 6.16
C VAL A 75 14.47 -0.04 5.68
N LEU A 76 14.23 0.90 6.60
CA LEU A 76 13.83 2.27 6.26
C LEU A 76 14.89 3.01 5.44
N GLY A 77 16.17 2.87 5.80
CA GLY A 77 17.28 3.42 5.02
C GLY A 77 17.31 2.88 3.60
N ALA A 78 17.15 1.56 3.44
CA ALA A 78 17.10 0.93 2.13
C ALA A 78 15.86 1.39 1.34
N ALA A 79 14.69 1.39 1.98
CA ALA A 79 13.42 1.78 1.39
C ALA A 79 13.45 3.19 0.80
N LEU A 80 14.06 4.15 1.50
CA LEU A 80 14.11 5.55 1.08
C LEU A 80 15.22 5.82 0.05
N LEU A 81 16.37 5.16 0.17
CA LEU A 81 17.54 5.44 -0.67
C LEU A 81 17.60 4.62 -1.97
N LYS A 82 16.96 3.44 -2.02
CA LYS A 82 17.10 2.50 -3.15
C LYS A 82 15.92 2.60 -4.09
N PRO A 83 16.09 3.11 -5.34
CA PRO A 83 14.99 3.27 -6.28
C PRO A 83 14.33 1.94 -6.70
N GLU A 84 14.98 0.80 -6.47
CA GLU A 84 14.48 -0.54 -6.74
C GLU A 84 13.24 -0.84 -5.90
N LEU A 85 13.24 -0.43 -4.63
CA LEU A 85 12.12 -0.63 -3.70
C LEU A 85 11.04 0.43 -3.93
N ALA A 86 9.78 0.04 -4.05
CA ALA A 86 8.66 0.94 -3.78
C ALA A 86 8.34 0.98 -2.27
N VAL A 87 7.59 1.97 -1.82
CA VAL A 87 7.09 2.06 -0.45
C VAL A 87 5.57 2.14 -0.43
N GLU A 88 4.95 1.29 0.36
CA GLU A 88 3.52 1.33 0.63
C GLU A 88 3.26 2.21 1.84
N LEU A 89 2.34 3.17 1.75
CA LEU A 89 2.04 4.12 2.81
C LEU A 89 0.55 4.11 3.14
N ILE A 90 0.24 4.02 4.44
CA ILE A 90 -1.10 4.21 4.99
C ILE A 90 -1.23 5.69 5.38
N ALA A 91 -1.96 6.45 4.57
CA ALA A 91 -2.08 7.91 4.73
C ALA A 91 -3.33 8.30 5.55
N ASP A 92 -3.52 7.73 6.74
CA ASP A 92 -4.66 8.03 7.63
C ASP A 92 -4.35 9.08 8.71
N GLY A 93 -3.09 9.53 8.80
CA GLY A 93 -2.63 10.46 9.85
C GLY A 93 -2.46 9.80 11.24
N ILE A 94 -2.65 8.48 11.33
CA ILE A 94 -2.54 7.69 12.56
C ILE A 94 -1.31 6.77 12.47
N HIS A 95 -1.21 5.98 11.41
CA HIS A 95 -0.05 5.13 11.15
C HIS A 95 1.20 5.96 10.89
N LEU A 96 1.04 7.08 10.17
CA LEU A 96 2.12 7.99 9.83
C LEU A 96 1.73 9.42 10.16
N HIS A 97 2.63 10.14 10.83
CA HIS A 97 2.49 11.58 11.00
C HIS A 97 2.57 12.28 9.62
N PRO A 98 1.80 13.36 9.36
CA PRO A 98 1.84 14.10 8.08
C PRO A 98 3.25 14.47 7.60
N ALA A 99 4.11 14.94 8.51
CA ALA A 99 5.51 15.26 8.19
C ALA A 99 6.34 14.05 7.71
N THR A 100 5.98 12.82 8.12
CA THR A 100 6.62 11.60 7.61
C THR A 100 6.22 11.35 6.16
N LEU A 101 4.95 11.57 5.80
CA LEU A 101 4.48 11.45 4.41
C LEU A 101 5.18 12.47 3.50
N GLU A 102 5.32 13.72 3.97
CA GLU A 102 6.07 14.76 3.24
C GLU A 102 7.55 14.40 3.07
N LEU A 103 8.19 13.86 4.12
CA LEU A 103 9.57 13.39 4.07
C LEU A 103 9.75 12.29 3.02
N VAL A 104 8.85 11.30 3.02
CA VAL A 104 8.88 10.19 2.06
C VAL A 104 8.71 10.72 0.64
N LEU A 105 7.77 11.63 0.40
CA LEU A 105 7.58 12.24 -0.91
C LEU A 105 8.86 12.91 -1.42
N LYS A 106 9.52 13.70 -0.57
CA LYS A 106 10.76 14.42 -0.93
C LYS A 106 11.93 13.50 -1.25
N LEU A 107 12.06 12.38 -0.53
CA LEU A 107 13.18 11.46 -0.69
C LEU A 107 12.93 10.43 -1.79
N LYS A 108 11.70 9.91 -1.87
CA LYS A 108 11.37 8.76 -2.72
C LYS A 108 10.83 9.16 -4.09
N GLY A 109 10.15 10.29 -4.15
CA GLY A 109 9.41 10.75 -5.32
C GLY A 109 8.09 9.99 -5.53
N PRO A 110 7.15 10.59 -6.28
CA PRO A 110 5.81 10.05 -6.45
C PRO A 110 5.77 8.71 -7.20
N GLU A 111 6.78 8.38 -8.00
CA GLU A 111 6.88 7.21 -8.90
C GLU A 111 7.01 5.88 -8.16
N LYS A 112 7.43 5.93 -6.90
CA LYS A 112 7.79 4.76 -6.08
C LYS A 112 7.03 4.72 -4.76
N ILE A 113 5.98 5.52 -4.64
CA ILE A 113 5.03 5.48 -3.54
C ILE A 113 3.76 4.79 -4.00
N PHE A 114 3.27 3.86 -3.18
CA PHE A 114 1.95 3.24 -3.29
C PHE A 114 1.11 3.70 -2.11
N LEU A 115 -0.04 4.32 -2.38
CA LEU A 115 -1.02 4.55 -1.33
C LEU A 115 -1.81 3.27 -1.14
N VAL A 116 -1.80 2.75 0.09
CA VAL A 116 -2.55 1.55 0.48
C VAL A 116 -3.47 1.90 1.63
N SER A 117 -4.60 1.20 1.71
CA SER A 117 -5.48 1.35 2.86
C SER A 117 -4.99 0.56 4.06
N ASP A 118 -4.56 -0.69 3.84
CA ASP A 118 -4.46 -1.70 4.91
C ASP A 118 -5.79 -1.83 5.70
N ALA A 119 -6.91 -1.61 4.98
CA ALA A 119 -8.24 -1.56 5.57
C ALA A 119 -8.71 -2.95 6.00
N MET A 120 -9.33 -3.00 7.19
CA MET A 120 -9.91 -4.21 7.76
C MET A 120 -11.45 -4.18 7.68
N ALA A 121 -12.08 -5.32 7.99
CA ALA A 121 -13.53 -5.50 7.91
C ALA A 121 -14.39 -4.37 8.56
N PRO A 122 -13.98 -3.70 9.66
CA PRO A 122 -14.74 -2.59 10.24
C PRO A 122 -14.74 -1.28 9.43
N THR A 123 -14.11 -1.23 8.26
CA THR A 123 -14.10 -0.04 7.40
C THR A 123 -15.52 0.36 7.00
N GLY A 124 -15.87 1.63 7.21
CA GLY A 124 -17.22 2.15 6.97
C GLY A 124 -18.25 1.84 8.06
N MET A 125 -17.86 1.12 9.13
CA MET A 125 -18.74 0.79 10.25
C MET A 125 -18.65 1.84 11.39
N PRO A 126 -19.66 1.94 12.27
CA PRO A 126 -19.62 2.83 13.44
C PRO A 126 -18.50 2.47 14.43
N ASN A 127 -18.15 3.39 15.35
CA ASN A 127 -17.25 3.03 16.45
C ASN A 127 -17.81 1.88 17.29
N GLY A 128 -16.96 0.94 17.70
CA GLY A 128 -17.40 -0.24 18.43
C GLY A 128 -16.37 -1.35 18.49
N LYS A 129 -16.78 -2.49 19.04
CA LYS A 129 -16.00 -3.72 19.10
C LYS A 129 -16.48 -4.69 18.02
N TYR A 130 -15.54 -5.31 17.32
CA TYR A 130 -15.78 -6.21 16.21
C TYR A 130 -15.06 -7.53 16.45
N GLN A 131 -15.76 -8.65 16.29
CA GLN A 131 -15.13 -9.97 16.31
C GLN A 131 -14.71 -10.36 14.91
N THR A 132 -13.44 -10.69 14.74
CA THR A 132 -12.83 -11.14 13.49
C THR A 132 -12.20 -12.52 13.68
N PRO A 133 -11.92 -13.28 12.61
CA PRO A 133 -11.14 -14.52 12.72
C PRO A 133 -9.79 -14.34 13.43
N GLU A 134 -9.20 -13.15 13.35
CA GLU A 134 -7.92 -12.77 13.95
C GLU A 134 -8.03 -12.34 15.43
N GLY A 135 -9.25 -12.09 15.92
CA GLY A 135 -9.53 -11.66 17.29
C GLY A 135 -10.51 -10.49 17.41
N GLU A 136 -10.64 -9.94 18.62
CA GLU A 136 -11.45 -8.73 18.84
C GLU A 136 -10.66 -7.49 18.41
N LEU A 137 -11.30 -6.65 17.59
CA LEU A 137 -10.82 -5.33 17.19
C LEU A 137 -11.71 -4.25 17.78
N THR A 138 -11.13 -3.13 18.19
CA THR A 138 -11.85 -1.95 18.66
C THR A 138 -11.62 -0.80 17.69
N LEU A 139 -12.71 -0.31 17.08
CA LEU A 139 -12.72 0.89 16.27
C LEU A 139 -13.15 2.09 17.12
N ASN A 140 -12.28 3.09 17.19
CA ASN A 140 -12.54 4.32 17.91
C ASN A 140 -11.93 5.51 17.18
N LYS A 141 -12.79 6.39 16.64
CA LYS A 141 -12.40 7.64 15.97
C LYS A 141 -11.37 7.42 14.85
N GLY A 142 -11.59 6.41 14.01
CA GLY A 142 -10.72 6.07 12.88
C GLY A 142 -9.48 5.23 13.24
N SER A 143 -9.16 5.05 14.53
CA SER A 143 -8.12 4.13 14.97
C SER A 143 -8.70 2.74 15.20
N LEU A 144 -8.05 1.71 14.65
CA LEU A 144 -8.42 0.31 14.82
C LEU A 144 -7.33 -0.42 15.60
N THR A 145 -7.67 -0.93 16.78
CA THR A 145 -6.69 -1.59 17.67
C THR A 145 -7.11 -3.00 18.05
N ASN A 146 -6.12 -3.86 18.30
CA ASN A 146 -6.33 -5.19 18.89
C ASN A 146 -6.61 -5.09 20.41
N GLN A 147 -6.74 -6.25 21.07
CA GLN A 147 -6.98 -6.36 22.52
C GLN A 147 -5.83 -5.82 23.39
N ASN A 148 -4.61 -5.75 22.85
CA ASN A 148 -3.43 -5.22 23.55
C ASN A 148 -3.29 -3.69 23.38
N GLY A 149 -4.12 -3.08 22.52
CA GLY A 149 -4.04 -1.66 22.19
C GLY A 149 -3.10 -1.33 21.04
N ASP A 150 -2.52 -2.32 20.37
CA ASP A 150 -1.71 -2.09 19.17
C ASP A 150 -2.61 -1.83 17.96
N LEU A 151 -2.12 -1.02 17.01
CA LEU A 151 -2.79 -0.83 15.72
C LEU A 151 -2.91 -2.18 14.98
N ALA A 152 -4.07 -2.42 14.38
CA ALA A 152 -4.40 -3.66 13.71
C ALA A 152 -5.09 -3.38 12.36
N GLY A 153 -4.26 -3.03 11.37
CA GLY A 153 -4.72 -2.46 10.10
C GLY A 153 -5.37 -1.09 10.30
N SER A 154 -6.14 -0.65 9.31
CA SER A 154 -6.82 0.64 9.31
C SER A 154 -8.31 0.52 8.97
N VAL A 155 -8.98 1.67 8.93
CA VAL A 155 -10.29 1.85 8.29
C VAL A 155 -10.26 2.90 7.18
N LEU A 156 -9.08 3.11 6.59
CA LEU A 156 -8.83 4.09 5.54
C LEU A 156 -9.39 3.60 4.20
N THR A 157 -10.08 4.46 3.46
CA THR A 157 -10.46 4.20 2.07
C THR A 157 -9.45 4.84 1.11
N LEU A 158 -9.33 4.32 -0.13
CA LEU A 158 -8.27 4.77 -1.05
C LEU A 158 -8.46 6.22 -1.52
N GLU A 159 -9.69 6.66 -1.75
CA GLU A 159 -9.99 8.06 -2.09
C GLU A 159 -9.60 8.99 -0.93
N GLN A 160 -9.84 8.57 0.31
CA GLN A 160 -9.43 9.33 1.48
C GLN A 160 -7.90 9.30 1.65
N ALA A 161 -7.23 8.20 1.32
CA ALA A 161 -5.77 8.12 1.30
C ALA A 161 -5.18 9.14 0.31
N VAL A 162 -5.75 9.27 -0.88
CA VAL A 162 -5.35 10.26 -1.90
C VAL A 162 -5.57 11.68 -1.37
N LYS A 163 -6.77 11.97 -0.85
CA LYS A 163 -7.09 13.29 -0.28
C LYS A 163 -6.14 13.67 0.85
N ASN A 164 -5.97 12.77 1.83
CA ASN A 164 -5.08 12.98 2.97
C ASN A 164 -3.64 13.22 2.53
N PHE A 165 -3.13 12.40 1.61
CA PHE A 165 -1.76 12.56 1.14
C PHE A 165 -1.55 13.93 0.46
N MET A 166 -2.52 14.41 -0.33
CA MET A 166 -2.49 15.77 -0.88
C MET A 166 -2.52 16.83 0.21
N ASP A 167 -3.47 16.74 1.14
CA ASP A 167 -3.63 17.72 2.23
C ASP A 167 -2.37 17.81 3.11
N TYR A 168 -1.69 16.68 3.33
CA TYR A 168 -0.50 16.59 4.18
C TYR A 168 0.80 16.99 3.49
N THR A 169 0.90 16.81 2.17
CA THR A 169 2.17 17.00 1.45
C THR A 169 2.15 18.17 0.47
N GLY A 170 0.97 18.67 0.10
CA GLY A 170 0.78 19.67 -0.95
C GLY A 170 1.09 19.15 -2.35
N CYS A 171 1.16 17.83 -2.56
CA CYS A 171 1.41 17.28 -3.89
C CYS A 171 0.22 17.46 -4.84
N GLU A 172 0.52 17.44 -6.13
CA GLU A 172 -0.48 17.58 -7.18
C GLU A 172 -1.41 16.36 -7.22
N LEU A 173 -2.68 16.61 -7.59
CA LEU A 173 -3.69 15.56 -7.75
C LEU A 173 -3.22 14.41 -8.64
N THR A 174 -2.51 14.73 -9.73
CA THR A 174 -1.99 13.73 -10.67
C THR A 174 -1.00 12.78 -10.02
N ASP A 175 -0.16 13.28 -9.11
CA ASP A 175 0.82 12.47 -8.40
C ASP A 175 0.14 11.58 -7.35
N ALA A 176 -0.78 12.14 -6.57
CA ALA A 176 -1.51 11.37 -5.57
C ALA A 176 -2.36 10.26 -6.20
N LEU A 177 -3.10 10.56 -7.28
CA LEU A 177 -3.86 9.54 -8.01
C LEU A 177 -2.95 8.48 -8.62
N ARG A 178 -1.79 8.88 -9.16
CA ARG A 178 -0.79 7.95 -9.70
C ARG A 178 -0.30 6.97 -8.62
N MET A 179 -0.06 7.43 -7.40
CA MET A 179 0.37 6.58 -6.28
C MET A 179 -0.70 5.53 -5.90
N ALA A 180 -1.99 5.83 -6.06
CA ALA A 180 -3.09 4.91 -5.77
C ALA A 180 -3.50 4.02 -6.95
N THR A 181 -3.11 4.35 -8.19
CA THR A 181 -3.61 3.67 -9.40
C THR A 181 -2.49 3.14 -10.30
N TYR A 182 -1.83 4.03 -11.05
CA TYR A 182 -0.85 3.68 -12.07
C TYR A 182 0.38 2.96 -11.48
N ASN A 183 0.88 3.43 -10.35
CA ASN A 183 2.08 2.87 -9.73
C ASN A 183 1.85 1.41 -9.27
N PRO A 184 0.80 1.09 -8.49
CA PRO A 184 0.43 -0.29 -8.20
C PRO A 184 0.17 -1.14 -9.46
N ALA A 185 -0.54 -0.59 -10.46
CA ALA A 185 -0.80 -1.31 -11.70
C ALA A 185 0.49 -1.64 -12.46
N ARG A 186 1.47 -0.73 -12.46
CA ARG A 186 2.78 -0.94 -13.09
C ARG A 186 3.60 -1.97 -12.32
N TYR A 187 3.58 -1.88 -10.99
CA TYR A 187 4.25 -2.83 -10.10
C TYR A 187 3.75 -4.27 -10.35
N LEU A 188 2.43 -4.45 -10.42
CA LEU A 188 1.78 -5.73 -10.70
C LEU A 188 1.86 -6.18 -12.18
N GLY A 189 2.45 -5.37 -13.07
CA GLY A 189 2.54 -5.69 -14.51
C GLY A 189 1.22 -5.64 -15.28
N ILE A 190 0.19 -5.02 -14.73
CA ILE A 190 -1.16 -4.92 -15.32
C ILE A 190 -1.47 -3.53 -15.91
N ASN A 191 -0.51 -2.61 -15.89
CA ASN A 191 -0.65 -1.25 -16.39
C ASN A 191 -0.93 -1.12 -17.89
N LYS A 192 -0.85 -2.21 -18.67
CA LYS A 192 -1.34 -2.21 -20.06
C LYS A 192 -2.86 -2.14 -20.13
N ARG A 193 -3.56 -2.65 -19.11
CA ARG A 193 -5.04 -2.67 -19.04
C ARG A 193 -5.61 -1.77 -17.96
N LYS A 194 -4.89 -1.54 -16.86
CA LYS A 194 -5.38 -0.83 -15.67
C LYS A 194 -4.56 0.42 -15.34
N GLY A 195 -5.03 1.20 -14.36
CA GLY A 195 -4.26 2.25 -13.67
C GLY A 195 -4.11 3.58 -14.42
N SER A 196 -4.74 3.78 -15.58
CA SER A 196 -4.84 5.10 -16.19
C SER A 196 -6.02 5.16 -17.15
N VAL A 197 -6.53 6.37 -17.40
CA VAL A 197 -7.56 6.62 -18.41
C VAL A 197 -6.87 6.76 -19.77
N TYR A 198 -6.90 5.72 -20.58
CA TYR A 198 -6.30 5.74 -21.92
C TYR A 198 -7.05 4.79 -22.87
N PRO A 199 -7.27 5.16 -24.14
CA PRO A 199 -7.96 4.29 -25.10
C PRO A 199 -7.34 2.88 -25.18
N GLY A 200 -8.20 1.85 -25.14
CA GLY A 200 -7.79 0.44 -25.17
C GLY A 200 -7.49 -0.19 -23.80
N LYS A 201 -7.59 0.58 -22.71
CA LYS A 201 -7.60 0.07 -21.34
C LYS A 201 -9.00 -0.30 -20.88
N ASP A 202 -9.08 -1.12 -19.83
CA ASP A 202 -10.36 -1.47 -19.22
C ASP A 202 -10.97 -0.21 -18.59
N ALA A 203 -12.28 -0.04 -18.72
CA ALA A 203 -13.02 1.09 -18.16
C ALA A 203 -13.28 0.89 -16.66
N ASP A 204 -12.19 0.81 -15.90
CA ASP A 204 -12.18 0.82 -14.43
C ASP A 204 -11.99 2.28 -13.98
N LEU A 205 -13.10 2.93 -13.64
CA LEU A 205 -13.15 4.37 -13.41
C LEU A 205 -13.82 4.69 -12.08
N VAL A 206 -13.36 5.76 -11.44
CA VAL A 206 -14.03 6.38 -10.30
C VAL A 206 -14.27 7.84 -10.64
N ALA A 207 -15.47 8.33 -10.37
CA ALA A 207 -15.78 9.75 -10.39
C ALA A 207 -15.85 10.25 -8.93
N LEU A 208 -15.17 11.36 -8.68
CA LEU A 208 -15.05 11.97 -7.36
C LEU A 208 -15.59 13.40 -7.41
N THR A 209 -16.22 13.87 -6.34
CA THR A 209 -16.45 15.30 -6.12
C THR A 209 -15.11 16.01 -5.86
N PRO A 210 -15.07 17.36 -5.89
CA PRO A 210 -13.89 18.12 -5.46
C PRO A 210 -13.42 17.80 -4.03
N ASP A 211 -14.33 17.33 -3.17
CA ASP A 211 -14.04 16.93 -1.78
C ASP A 211 -13.67 15.45 -1.64
N PHE A 212 -13.44 14.74 -2.75
CA PHE A 212 -13.11 13.30 -2.84
C PHE A 212 -14.22 12.35 -2.38
N GLU A 213 -15.48 12.78 -2.41
CA GLU A 213 -16.60 11.85 -2.24
C GLU A 213 -16.80 11.05 -3.54
N VAL A 214 -16.98 9.73 -3.43
CA VAL A 214 -17.23 8.85 -4.58
C VAL A 214 -18.67 9.03 -5.07
N VAL A 215 -18.83 9.47 -6.33
CA VAL A 215 -20.15 9.64 -6.95
C VAL A 215 -20.50 8.52 -7.93
N MET A 216 -19.51 7.83 -8.48
CA MET A 216 -19.70 6.71 -9.40
C MET A 216 -18.46 5.82 -9.43
N THR A 217 -18.70 4.51 -9.50
CA THR A 217 -17.65 3.52 -9.79
C THR A 217 -18.06 2.66 -10.98
N MET A 218 -17.15 2.51 -11.93
CA MET A 218 -17.28 1.67 -13.10
C MET A 218 -16.22 0.57 -13.06
N VAL A 219 -16.61 -0.66 -13.36
CA VAL A 219 -15.71 -1.81 -13.47
C VAL A 219 -15.91 -2.45 -14.84
N GLU A 220 -14.84 -2.48 -15.63
CA GLU A 220 -14.82 -3.05 -16.98
C GLU A 220 -15.95 -2.53 -17.89
N GLY A 221 -16.37 -1.28 -17.70
CA GLY A 221 -17.42 -0.62 -18.48
C GLY A 221 -18.82 -0.66 -17.84
N GLU A 222 -19.01 -1.41 -16.77
CA GLU A 222 -20.29 -1.49 -16.04
C GLU A 222 -20.29 -0.55 -14.84
N VAL A 223 -21.31 0.31 -14.71
CA VAL A 223 -21.50 1.15 -13.52
C VAL A 223 -22.06 0.29 -12.39
N ILE A 224 -21.24 0.04 -11.37
CA ILE A 224 -21.58 -0.82 -10.23
C ILE A 224 -22.08 -0.05 -9.01
N SER A 225 -21.85 1.27 -8.96
CA SER A 225 -22.30 2.16 -7.89
C SER A 225 -22.41 3.59 -8.41
N GLY A 226 -23.40 4.34 -7.90
CA GLY A 226 -23.60 5.75 -8.21
C GLY A 226 -24.43 6.06 -9.46
N LEU A 227 -24.66 7.35 -9.72
CA LEU A 227 -25.38 7.88 -10.87
C LEU A 227 -24.62 9.09 -11.41
N ILE A 228 -24.34 9.12 -12.71
CA ILE A 228 -23.92 10.34 -13.41
C ILE A 228 -25.07 10.71 -14.35
N SER A 229 -25.77 11.81 -14.05
CA SER A 229 -26.61 12.46 -15.04
C SER A 229 -25.68 13.20 -15.99
N LEU A 230 -25.68 12.79 -17.27
CA LEU A 230 -25.15 13.63 -18.33
C LEU A 230 -26.30 14.57 -18.72
N ASP A 231 -26.31 15.75 -18.12
CA ASP A 231 -27.16 16.85 -18.56
C ASP A 231 -26.73 17.34 -19.96
#